data_AF-A0A9F5MSV2-F1
#
_entry.id   AF-A0A9F5MSV2-F1
#
_cell.length_a   1.000
_cell.length_b   1.000
_cell.length_c   1.000
_cell.angle_alpha   90.00
_cell.angle_beta   90.00
_cell.angle_gamma   90.00
#
_symmetry.space_group_name_H-M   'P 1'
#
loop_
_entity.id
_entity.type
_entity.pdbx_description
1 polymer ?
#
loop_
_entity_poly.entity_id
_entity_poly.type
_entity_poly.pdbx_seq_one_letter_code
_entity_poly.pdbx_strand_id
1 'polypeptide(L)'
;MDGVVLIPLETRDGEEEVERVIQAVVDNVLWQMSSDRKTTALKQLQGHMWRAAYENGRLKGEFFKDVVPAVRKWKEAGRKVYIYSSGSVEAQKLLFGNSTEGDILELFDGHFDTKIGPKVDSESYQRIAASIGCATNNILFLTDVTQEADAAEEADMHVAVVVRPGNAGLTDDEKSYYRLITSFSELFLPSSA
;
A
#
# COMPACT_ATOMS: atom_id res chain seq x y z
N MET A 1 -21.43 -21.21 7.72
CA MET A 1 -20.61 -20.12 8.28
C MET A 1 -20.08 -20.64 9.60
N ASP A 2 -19.02 -21.44 9.56
CA ASP A 2 -18.46 -22.02 10.78
C ASP A 2 -17.54 -21.00 11.45
N GLY A 3 -17.67 -20.85 12.77
CA GLY A 3 -16.76 -20.05 13.59
C GLY A 3 -16.96 -18.53 13.58
N VAL A 4 -18.13 -18.00 13.15
CA VAL A 4 -18.39 -16.55 13.27
C VAL A 4 -18.40 -16.15 14.75
N VAL A 5 -17.52 -15.22 15.11
CA VAL A 5 -17.50 -14.62 16.46
C VAL A 5 -18.46 -13.43 16.48
N LEU A 6 -19.49 -13.49 17.32
CA LEU A 6 -20.52 -12.44 17.41
C LEU A 6 -20.17 -11.41 18.47
N ILE A 7 -20.52 -10.15 18.21
CA ILE A 7 -20.47 -9.07 19.18
C ILE A 7 -21.89 -8.96 19.78
N PRO A 8 -22.07 -9.14 21.10
CA PRO A 8 -23.38 -9.01 21.73
C PRO A 8 -23.88 -7.56 21.64
N LEU A 9 -25.21 -7.38 21.56
CA LEU A 9 -25.82 -6.06 21.69
C LEU A 9 -25.69 -5.60 23.16
N GLU A 10 -25.31 -4.34 23.38
CA GLU A 10 -25.34 -3.75 24.73
C GLU A 10 -26.77 -3.75 25.25
N THR A 11 -27.00 -4.35 26.42
CA THR A 11 -28.35 -4.51 26.96
C THR A 11 -28.54 -3.90 28.35
N ARG A 12 -27.48 -3.52 29.08
CA ARG A 12 -27.51 -2.77 30.35
C ARG A 12 -26.22 -1.97 30.61
N ASP A 13 -26.33 -0.89 31.39
CA ASP A 13 -25.21 -0.10 31.90
C ASP A 13 -24.55 -0.80 33.09
N GLY A 14 -23.31 -1.30 32.92
CA GLY A 14 -22.49 -1.86 34.00
C GLY A 14 -21.06 -2.17 33.53
N GLU A 15 -20.05 -1.93 34.39
CA GLU A 15 -18.63 -2.10 34.04
C GLU A 15 -18.27 -3.53 33.59
N GLU A 16 -18.84 -4.55 34.23
CA GLU A 16 -18.68 -5.95 33.82
C GLU A 16 -19.29 -6.26 32.44
N GLU A 17 -20.30 -5.51 32.01
CA GLU A 17 -20.90 -5.66 30.69
C GLU A 17 -20.04 -5.02 29.61
N VAL A 18 -19.48 -3.85 29.90
CA VAL A 18 -18.53 -3.15 29.01
C VAL A 18 -17.30 -4.03 28.74
N GLU A 19 -16.69 -4.61 29.77
CA GLU A 19 -15.52 -5.47 29.60
C GLU A 19 -15.83 -6.72 28.74
N ARG A 20 -17.01 -7.33 28.95
CA ARG A 20 -17.47 -8.46 28.12
C ARG A 20 -17.65 -8.07 26.67
N VAL A 21 -18.23 -6.89 26.40
CA VAL A 21 -18.42 -6.38 25.04
C VAL A 21 -17.06 -6.09 24.39
N ILE A 22 -16.13 -5.44 25.10
CA ILE A 22 -14.77 -5.18 24.61
C ILE A 22 -14.08 -6.50 24.22
N GLN A 23 -14.11 -7.50 25.09
CA GLN A 23 -13.49 -8.79 24.79
C GLN A 23 -14.12 -9.45 23.56
N ALA A 24 -15.45 -9.40 23.41
CA ALA A 24 -16.13 -9.93 22.22
C ALA A 24 -15.75 -9.18 20.93
N VAL A 25 -15.55 -7.86 20.99
CA VAL A 25 -15.04 -7.06 19.87
C VAL A 25 -13.61 -7.47 19.52
N VAL A 26 -12.74 -7.65 20.51
CA VAL A 26 -11.35 -8.11 20.31
C VAL A 26 -11.34 -9.48 19.63
N ASP A 27 -12.12 -10.44 20.14
CA ASP A 27 -12.21 -11.79 19.58
C ASP A 27 -12.73 -11.76 18.14
N ASN A 28 -13.72 -10.91 17.85
CA ASN A 28 -14.23 -10.72 16.49
C ASN A 28 -13.17 -10.14 15.55
N VAL A 29 -12.44 -9.12 15.99
CA VAL A 29 -11.35 -8.50 15.21
C VAL A 29 -10.26 -9.52 14.90
N LEU A 30 -9.81 -10.28 15.91
CA LEU A 30 -8.80 -11.33 15.74
C LEU A 30 -9.28 -12.44 14.81
N TRP A 31 -10.54 -12.88 14.94
CA TRP A 31 -11.14 -13.83 14.03
C TRP A 31 -11.16 -13.32 12.58
N GLN A 32 -11.60 -12.08 12.35
CA GLN A 32 -11.62 -11.48 11.02
C GLN A 32 -10.21 -11.41 10.41
N MET A 33 -9.21 -10.99 11.21
CA MET A 33 -7.81 -10.92 10.77
C MET A 33 -7.24 -12.31 10.45
N SER A 34 -7.49 -13.31 11.30
CA SER A 34 -7.03 -14.69 11.08
C SER A 34 -7.60 -15.34 9.82
N SER A 35 -8.77 -14.87 9.38
CA SER A 35 -9.48 -15.35 8.20
C SER A 35 -9.26 -14.47 6.95
N ASP A 36 -8.26 -13.57 6.97
CA ASP A 36 -7.99 -12.54 5.94
C ASP A 36 -9.24 -11.77 5.47
N ARG A 37 -10.19 -11.55 6.39
CA ARG A 37 -11.43 -10.83 6.07
C ARG A 37 -11.13 -9.34 6.02
N LYS A 38 -11.48 -8.70 4.91
CA LYS A 38 -11.20 -7.28 4.63
C LYS A 38 -12.46 -6.43 4.69
N THR A 39 -13.31 -6.63 5.72
CA THR A 39 -14.58 -5.89 5.86
C THR A 39 -14.34 -4.40 6.09
N THR A 40 -15.31 -3.57 5.69
CA THR A 40 -15.25 -2.11 5.89
C THR A 40 -15.10 -1.75 7.38
N ALA A 41 -15.84 -2.41 8.27
CA ALA A 41 -15.78 -2.16 9.71
C ALA A 41 -14.40 -2.46 10.31
N LEU A 42 -13.79 -3.61 9.95
CA LEU A 42 -12.44 -3.94 10.40
C LEU A 42 -11.41 -2.90 9.93
N LYS A 43 -11.45 -2.56 8.63
CA LYS A 43 -10.51 -1.57 8.06
C LYS A 43 -10.66 -0.20 8.71
N GLN A 44 -11.88 0.22 9.05
CA GLN A 44 -12.13 1.48 9.72
C GLN A 44 -11.50 1.51 11.13
N LEU A 45 -11.70 0.46 11.92
CA LEU A 45 -11.08 0.34 13.24
C LEU A 45 -9.55 0.33 13.14
N GLN A 46 -8.99 -0.47 12.22
CA GLN A 46 -7.53 -0.51 11.98
C GLN A 46 -6.98 0.87 11.60
N GLY A 47 -7.69 1.62 10.74
CA GLY A 47 -7.34 2.99 10.39
C GLY A 47 -7.27 3.92 11.61
N HIS A 48 -8.26 3.86 12.50
CA HIS A 48 -8.25 4.65 13.74
C HIS A 48 -7.10 4.26 14.68
N MET A 49 -6.83 2.96 14.84
CA MET A 49 -5.72 2.46 15.66
C MET A 49 -4.36 2.91 15.11
N TRP A 50 -4.15 2.80 13.79
CA TRP A 50 -2.93 3.27 13.14
C TRP A 50 -2.74 4.76 13.29
N ARG A 51 -3.80 5.56 13.07
CA ARG A 51 -3.74 7.01 13.26
C ARG A 51 -3.22 7.37 14.64
N ALA A 52 -3.83 6.80 15.69
CA ALA A 52 -3.41 7.04 17.05
C ALA A 52 -1.95 6.62 17.29
N ALA A 53 -1.53 5.47 16.76
CA ALA A 53 -0.17 4.94 16.92
C ALA A 53 0.91 5.75 16.17
N TYR A 54 0.58 6.35 15.03
CA TYR A 54 1.47 7.25 14.32
C TYR A 54 1.54 8.63 14.98
N GLU A 55 0.39 9.22 15.32
CA GLU A 55 0.31 10.56 15.94
C GLU A 55 1.01 10.62 17.31
N ASN A 56 0.98 9.53 18.08
CA ASN A 56 1.70 9.44 19.36
C ASN A 56 3.14 8.92 19.24
N GLY A 57 3.63 8.70 18.01
CA GLY A 57 5.01 8.28 17.74
C GLY A 57 5.36 6.85 18.17
N ARG A 58 4.37 6.01 18.51
CA ARG A 58 4.59 4.58 18.81
C ARG A 58 4.97 3.77 17.57
N LEU A 59 4.52 4.21 16.40
CA LEU A 59 4.89 3.64 15.11
C LEU A 59 5.54 4.70 14.22
N LYS A 60 6.47 4.26 13.39
CA LYS A 60 7.02 5.04 12.28
C LYS A 60 7.01 4.22 11.01
N GLY A 61 6.71 4.86 9.90
CA GLY A 61 6.79 4.25 8.57
C GLY A 61 8.25 3.97 8.24
N GLU A 62 8.62 2.70 8.11
CA GLU A 62 9.98 2.32 7.74
C GLU A 62 10.13 2.31 6.22
N PHE A 63 11.26 2.85 5.74
CA PHE A 63 11.60 2.87 4.32
C PHE A 63 13.02 2.36 4.10
N PHE A 64 13.23 1.66 2.99
CA PHE A 64 14.59 1.35 2.54
C PHE A 64 15.35 2.66 2.27
N LYS A 65 16.62 2.69 2.67
CA LYS A 65 17.46 3.90 2.68
C LYS A 65 17.64 4.55 1.31
N ASP A 66 17.47 3.79 0.22
CA ASP A 66 17.59 4.27 -1.15
C ASP A 66 16.31 4.95 -1.69
N VAL A 67 15.16 4.74 -1.05
CA VAL A 67 13.85 5.20 -1.57
C VAL A 67 13.75 6.72 -1.55
N VAL A 68 13.87 7.36 -0.38
CA VAL A 68 13.69 8.81 -0.23
C VAL A 68 14.69 9.60 -1.09
N PRO A 69 16.00 9.28 -1.11
CA PRO A 69 16.94 9.97 -1.98
C PRO A 69 16.64 9.81 -3.47
N ALA A 70 16.20 8.64 -3.92
CA ALA A 70 15.87 8.41 -5.33
C ALA A 70 14.61 9.18 -5.74
N VAL A 71 13.56 9.12 -4.93
CA VAL A 71 12.30 9.83 -5.18
C VAL A 71 12.52 11.35 -5.26
N ARG A 72 13.35 11.93 -4.36
CA ARG A 72 13.73 13.34 -4.43
C ARG A 72 14.40 13.69 -5.76
N LYS A 73 15.38 12.89 -6.22
CA LYS A 73 16.02 13.09 -7.53
C LYS A 73 15.02 12.99 -8.69
N TRP A 74 14.04 12.10 -8.60
CA TRP A 74 13.01 11.98 -9.63
C TRP A 74 12.11 13.22 -9.68
N LYS A 75 11.73 13.76 -8.51
CA LYS A 75 10.98 15.01 -8.39
C LYS A 75 11.77 16.20 -8.94
N GLU A 76 13.07 16.30 -8.60
CA GLU A 76 13.98 17.32 -9.14
C GLU A 76 14.12 17.23 -10.67
N ALA A 77 14.07 16.02 -11.22
CA ALA A 77 14.05 15.78 -12.67
C ALA A 77 12.66 16.01 -13.32
N GLY A 78 11.68 16.53 -12.57
CA GLY A 78 10.35 16.86 -13.06
C GLY A 78 9.40 15.67 -13.21
N ARG A 79 9.71 14.51 -12.60
CA ARG A 79 8.81 13.35 -12.59
C ARG A 79 7.74 13.51 -11.52
N LYS A 80 6.53 13.04 -11.83
CA LYS A 80 5.47 12.86 -10.84
C LYS A 80 5.59 11.48 -10.21
N VAL A 81 5.27 11.36 -8.92
CA VAL A 81 5.38 10.11 -8.16
C VAL A 81 4.06 9.83 -7.48
N TYR A 82 3.50 8.64 -7.72
CA TYR A 82 2.22 8.21 -7.17
C TYR A 82 2.38 6.89 -6.43
N ILE A 83 1.53 6.63 -5.44
CA ILE A 83 1.48 5.36 -4.71
C ILE A 83 0.24 4.57 -5.11
N TYR A 84 0.39 3.25 -5.28
CA TYR A 84 -0.73 2.33 -5.43
C TYR A 84 -0.55 1.12 -4.49
N SER A 85 -1.45 0.97 -3.52
CA SER A 85 -1.36 -0.07 -2.49
C SER A 85 -2.73 -0.60 -2.08
N SER A 86 -2.79 -1.81 -1.54
CA SER A 86 -4.03 -2.35 -0.97
C SER A 86 -4.48 -1.67 0.32
N GLY A 87 -3.55 -1.00 1.01
CA GLY A 87 -3.85 -0.15 2.17
C GLY A 87 -4.64 1.09 1.73
N SER A 88 -5.57 1.55 2.58
CA SER A 88 -6.38 2.73 2.26
C SER A 88 -5.51 3.96 2.02
N VAL A 89 -5.97 4.90 1.18
CA VAL A 89 -5.25 6.17 0.97
C VAL A 89 -4.95 6.88 2.30
N GLU A 90 -5.85 6.77 3.27
CA GLU A 90 -5.64 7.34 4.60
C GLU A 90 -4.45 6.67 5.33
N ALA A 91 -4.39 5.34 5.35
CA ALA A 91 -3.31 4.60 5.98
C ALA A 91 -1.97 4.84 5.29
N GLN A 92 -1.98 4.95 3.95
CA GLN A 92 -0.80 5.35 3.19
C GLN A 92 -0.31 6.73 3.66
N LYS A 93 -1.20 7.73 3.72
CA LYS A 93 -0.81 9.08 4.15
C LYS A 93 -0.22 9.10 5.57
N LEU A 94 -0.77 8.31 6.48
CA LEU A 94 -0.22 8.17 7.84
C LEU A 94 1.20 7.58 7.83
N LEU A 95 1.44 6.54 7.02
CA LEU A 95 2.75 5.90 6.86
C LEU A 95 3.81 6.89 6.34
N PHE A 96 3.51 7.63 5.28
CA PHE A 96 4.45 8.60 4.69
C PHE A 96 4.61 9.87 5.54
N GLY A 97 3.55 10.32 6.22
CA GLY A 97 3.60 11.51 7.07
C GLY A 97 4.35 11.30 8.39
N ASN A 98 4.49 10.04 8.82
CA ASN A 98 5.13 9.67 10.08
C ASN A 98 6.27 8.67 9.85
N SER A 99 7.12 8.92 8.85
CA SER A 99 8.19 8.00 8.50
C SER A 99 9.43 8.12 9.40
N THR A 100 10.35 7.15 9.31
CA THR A 100 11.68 7.23 9.93
C THR A 100 12.52 8.40 9.41
N GLU A 101 12.19 8.92 8.23
CA GLU A 101 12.85 10.07 7.58
C GLU A 101 12.09 11.40 7.80
N GLY A 102 11.08 11.41 8.68
CA GLY A 102 10.18 12.55 8.91
C GLY A 102 8.92 12.50 8.04
N ASP A 103 8.24 13.63 7.88
CA ASP A 103 7.12 13.74 6.94
C ASP A 103 7.68 13.83 5.51
N ILE A 104 7.34 12.83 4.69
CA ILE A 104 7.74 12.74 3.28
C ILE A 104 6.54 12.78 2.32
N LEU A 105 5.36 13.20 2.78
CA LEU A 105 4.14 13.26 1.96
C LEU A 105 4.30 14.14 0.72
N GLU A 106 5.06 15.23 0.83
CA GLU A 106 5.34 16.15 -0.28
C GLU A 106 6.06 15.50 -1.47
N LEU A 107 6.69 14.34 -1.26
CA LEU A 107 7.34 13.59 -2.33
C LEU A 107 6.35 12.89 -3.27
N PHE A 108 5.09 12.75 -2.87
CA PHE A 108 4.07 12.01 -3.60
C PHE A 108 2.96 12.94 -4.10
N ASP A 109 2.71 12.90 -5.41
CA ASP A 109 1.69 13.71 -6.10
C ASP A 109 0.28 13.13 -5.96
N GLY A 110 0.15 11.89 -5.48
CA GLY A 110 -1.14 11.27 -5.23
C GLY A 110 -1.05 9.82 -4.76
N HIS A 111 -2.20 9.29 -4.36
CA HIS A 111 -2.36 7.96 -3.78
C HIS A 111 -3.57 7.26 -4.38
N PHE A 112 -3.41 5.97 -4.66
CA PHE A 112 -4.46 5.06 -5.12
C PHE A 112 -4.53 3.87 -4.16
N ASP A 113 -5.76 3.43 -3.89
CA ASP A 113 -6.03 2.20 -3.16
C ASP A 113 -6.98 1.30 -3.94
N THR A 114 -7.43 0.19 -3.35
CA THR A 114 -8.34 -0.76 -4.00
C THR A 114 -9.67 -0.17 -4.49
N LYS A 115 -10.00 1.09 -4.15
CA LYS A 115 -11.16 1.79 -4.72
C LYS A 115 -11.01 2.07 -6.22
N ILE A 116 -9.77 2.21 -6.72
CA ILE A 116 -9.52 2.35 -8.17
C ILE A 116 -9.69 1.01 -8.91
N GLY A 117 -9.49 -0.10 -8.20
CA GLY A 117 -9.65 -1.48 -8.65
C GLY A 117 -8.63 -2.42 -7.99
N PRO A 118 -8.64 -3.74 -8.31
CA PRO A 118 -7.64 -4.71 -7.84
C PRO A 118 -6.25 -4.49 -8.48
N LYS A 119 -5.17 -4.82 -7.77
CA LYS A 119 -3.78 -4.68 -8.27
C LYS A 119 -3.38 -5.71 -9.33
N VAL A 120 -4.17 -6.75 -9.52
CA VAL A 120 -3.93 -7.82 -10.51
C VAL A 120 -4.89 -7.73 -11.69
N ASP A 121 -5.47 -6.54 -11.89
CA ASP A 121 -6.43 -6.25 -12.96
C ASP A 121 -5.92 -5.06 -13.77
N SER A 122 -5.71 -5.27 -15.07
CA SER A 122 -5.17 -4.27 -15.99
C SER A 122 -6.07 -3.02 -16.11
N GLU A 123 -7.38 -3.15 -15.90
CA GLU A 123 -8.29 -2.00 -15.94
C GLU A 123 -7.99 -0.99 -14.82
N SER A 124 -7.47 -1.45 -13.67
CA SER A 124 -7.07 -0.57 -12.57
C SER A 124 -5.95 0.39 -13.00
N TYR A 125 -4.99 -0.11 -13.77
CA TYR A 125 -3.85 0.66 -14.27
C TYR A 125 -4.29 1.68 -15.32
N GLN A 126 -5.23 1.30 -16.20
CA GLN A 126 -5.84 2.23 -17.15
C GLN A 126 -6.57 3.37 -16.42
N ARG A 127 -7.34 3.07 -15.36
CA ARG A 127 -8.02 4.08 -14.53
C ARG A 127 -7.03 4.98 -13.79
N ILE A 128 -5.91 4.43 -13.30
CA ILE A 128 -4.83 5.21 -12.67
C ILE A 128 -4.27 6.22 -13.68
N ALA A 129 -3.90 5.78 -14.89
CA ALA A 129 -3.39 6.66 -15.94
C ALA A 129 -4.39 7.78 -16.30
N ALA A 130 -5.66 7.42 -16.46
CA ALA A 130 -6.74 8.38 -16.69
C ALA A 130 -6.90 9.40 -15.54
N SER A 131 -6.82 8.94 -14.28
CA SER A 131 -6.89 9.81 -13.10
C SER A 131 -5.67 10.73 -12.97
N ILE A 132 -4.49 10.29 -13.40
CA ILE A 132 -3.27 11.11 -13.46
C ILE A 132 -3.35 12.11 -14.63
N GLY A 133 -4.10 11.78 -15.68
CA GLY A 133 -4.22 12.56 -16.90
C GLY A 133 -3.06 12.31 -17.87
N CYS A 134 -2.56 11.08 -17.97
CA CYS A 134 -1.52 10.68 -18.90
C CYS A 134 -1.86 9.36 -19.62
N ALA A 135 -1.11 9.04 -20.68
CA ALA A 135 -1.13 7.72 -21.29
C ALA A 135 -0.45 6.68 -20.39
N THR A 136 -0.89 5.43 -20.46
CA THR A 136 -0.34 4.32 -19.65
C THR A 136 1.16 4.12 -19.90
N ASN A 137 1.60 4.23 -21.15
CA ASN A 137 3.02 4.15 -21.53
C ASN A 137 3.88 5.33 -21.05
N ASN A 138 3.31 6.35 -20.41
CA ASN A 138 4.08 7.38 -19.69
C ASN A 138 4.37 7.01 -18.23
N ILE A 139 3.92 5.83 -17.76
CA ILE A 139 4.06 5.37 -16.38
C ILE A 139 5.06 4.22 -16.33
N LEU A 140 6.03 4.34 -15.41
CA LEU A 140 6.85 3.23 -14.93
C LEU A 140 6.31 2.77 -13.59
N PHE A 141 5.80 1.54 -13.53
CA PHE A 141 5.31 0.91 -12.32
C PHE A 141 6.40 0.06 -11.66
N LEU A 142 6.59 0.24 -10.36
CA LEU A 142 7.56 -0.49 -9.55
C LEU A 142 6.82 -1.35 -8.53
N THR A 143 6.98 -2.67 -8.60
CA THR A 143 6.33 -3.63 -7.70
C THR A 143 7.24 -4.82 -7.43
N ASP A 144 7.09 -5.48 -6.30
CA ASP A 144 7.75 -6.76 -6.01
C ASP A 144 6.94 -7.98 -6.46
N VAL A 145 5.68 -7.80 -6.84
CA VAL A 145 4.74 -8.89 -7.15
C VAL A 145 4.55 -9.01 -8.66
N THR A 146 4.90 -10.16 -9.24
CA THR A 146 4.87 -10.37 -10.69
C THR A 146 3.45 -10.36 -11.27
N GLN A 147 2.43 -10.81 -10.54
CA GLN A 147 1.04 -10.70 -11.03
C GLN A 147 0.56 -9.25 -11.15
N GLU A 148 1.11 -8.34 -10.34
CA GLU A 148 0.83 -6.90 -10.48
C GLU A 148 1.63 -6.30 -11.63
N ALA A 149 2.82 -6.83 -11.90
CA ALA A 149 3.64 -6.45 -13.05
C ALA A 149 2.96 -6.85 -14.36
N ASP A 150 2.48 -8.10 -14.46
CA ASP A 150 1.75 -8.64 -15.62
C ASP A 150 0.54 -7.74 -15.93
N ALA A 151 -0.28 -7.44 -14.92
CA ALA A 151 -1.47 -6.59 -15.09
C ALA A 151 -1.15 -5.16 -15.53
N ALA A 152 -0.01 -4.60 -15.10
CA ALA A 152 0.44 -3.28 -15.53
C ALA A 152 0.95 -3.31 -16.99
N GLU A 153 1.69 -4.34 -17.39
CA GLU A 153 2.14 -4.52 -18.77
C GLU A 153 0.97 -4.75 -19.74
N GLU A 154 -0.03 -5.53 -19.34
CA GLU A 154 -1.28 -5.70 -20.11
C GLU A 154 -2.01 -4.37 -20.35
N ALA A 155 -1.83 -3.39 -19.46
CA ALA A 155 -2.34 -2.03 -19.58
C ALA A 155 -1.42 -1.09 -20.38
N ASP A 156 -0.36 -1.60 -21.02
CA ASP A 156 0.66 -0.83 -21.75
C ASP A 156 1.48 0.12 -20.86
N MET A 157 1.69 -0.23 -19.57
CA MET A 157 2.65 0.46 -18.70
C MET A 157 4.05 -0.13 -18.82
N HIS A 158 5.06 0.69 -18.56
CA HIS A 158 6.41 0.18 -18.30
C HIS A 158 6.48 -0.40 -16.89
N VAL A 159 7.22 -1.49 -16.70
CA VAL A 159 7.36 -2.13 -15.39
C VAL A 159 8.83 -2.42 -15.06
N ALA A 160 9.16 -2.34 -13.78
CA ALA A 160 10.36 -2.95 -13.22
C ALA A 160 10.03 -3.64 -11.89
N VAL A 161 10.56 -4.86 -11.71
CA VAL A 161 10.33 -5.65 -10.51
C VAL A 161 11.38 -5.31 -9.45
N VAL A 162 10.93 -4.96 -8.25
CA VAL A 162 11.79 -4.55 -7.14
C VAL A 162 12.09 -5.74 -6.25
N VAL A 163 13.36 -6.09 -6.11
CA VAL A 163 13.81 -7.21 -5.28
C VAL A 163 14.36 -6.69 -3.95
N ARG A 164 13.67 -7.01 -2.85
CA ARG A 164 14.09 -6.66 -1.48
C ARG A 164 14.25 -7.92 -0.62
N PRO A 165 15.09 -7.86 0.43
CA PRO A 165 15.17 -8.96 1.41
C PRO A 165 13.79 -9.26 2.01
N GLY A 166 13.38 -10.52 1.95
CA GLY A 166 12.08 -10.98 2.47
C GLY A 166 10.97 -11.08 1.42
N ASN A 167 11.18 -10.60 0.18
CA ASN A 167 10.23 -10.81 -0.90
C ASN A 167 10.12 -12.29 -1.28
N ALA A 168 8.99 -12.66 -1.89
CA ALA A 168 8.83 -13.96 -2.52
C ALA A 168 9.92 -14.18 -3.59
N GLY A 169 10.35 -15.43 -3.76
CA GLY A 169 11.33 -15.78 -4.78
C GLY A 169 10.72 -15.66 -6.18
N LEU A 170 11.49 -15.10 -7.11
CA LEU A 170 11.16 -15.10 -8.53
C LEU A 170 11.62 -16.41 -9.19
N THR A 171 10.85 -16.91 -10.14
CA THR A 171 11.25 -17.98 -11.06
C THR A 171 12.36 -17.51 -12.00
N ASP A 172 13.06 -18.44 -12.65
CA ASP A 172 14.14 -18.08 -13.58
C ASP A 172 13.62 -17.41 -14.85
N ASP A 173 12.40 -17.75 -15.27
CA ASP A 173 11.72 -17.10 -16.40
C ASP A 173 11.38 -15.64 -16.06
N GLU A 174 10.81 -15.38 -14.87
CA GLU A 174 10.50 -14.03 -14.41
C GLU A 174 11.77 -13.17 -14.28
N LYS A 175 12.87 -13.73 -13.76
CA LYS A 175 14.17 -13.02 -13.68
C LYS A 175 14.74 -12.68 -15.04
N SER A 176 14.48 -13.50 -16.05
CA SER A 176 14.96 -13.29 -17.42
C SER A 176 14.10 -12.32 -18.20
N TYR A 177 12.80 -12.26 -17.87
CA TYR A 177 11.81 -11.42 -18.54
C TYR A 177 11.79 -9.99 -17.99
N TYR A 178 11.67 -9.85 -16.67
CA TYR A 178 11.51 -8.54 -16.04
C TYR A 178 12.83 -7.80 -15.86
N ARG A 179 12.78 -6.48 -16.01
CA ARG A 179 13.85 -5.61 -15.50
C ARG A 179 13.81 -5.63 -13.98
N LEU A 180 14.79 -6.25 -13.35
CA LEU A 180 14.94 -6.28 -11.91
C LEU A 180 15.77 -5.11 -11.40
N ILE A 181 15.37 -4.53 -10.26
CA ILE A 181 16.18 -3.57 -9.51
C ILE A 181 16.22 -3.97 -8.03
N THR A 182 17.37 -3.81 -7.39
CA THR A 182 17.52 -4.05 -5.94
C THR A 182 17.52 -2.77 -5.12
N SER A 183 17.69 -1.64 -5.80
CA SER A 183 17.69 -0.28 -5.25
C SER A 183 17.05 0.70 -6.25
N PHE A 184 16.30 1.68 -5.75
CA PHE A 184 15.74 2.76 -6.57
C PHE A 184 16.83 3.64 -7.21
N SER A 185 18.05 3.61 -6.69
CA SER A 185 19.20 4.30 -7.30
C SER A 185 19.61 3.74 -8.66
N GLU A 186 19.17 2.53 -9.02
CA GLU A 186 19.46 1.88 -10.31
C GLU A 186 18.59 2.41 -11.45
N LEU A 187 17.55 3.19 -11.13
CA LEU A 187 16.71 3.87 -12.10
C LEU A 187 17.37 5.16 -12.58
N PHE A 188 18.02 5.08 -13.74
CA PHE A 188 18.51 6.24 -14.46
C PHE A 188 17.38 6.87 -15.27
N LEU A 189 17.01 8.09 -14.89
CA LEU A 189 16.06 8.87 -15.67
C LEU A 189 16.81 9.57 -16.81
N PRO A 190 16.34 9.46 -18.07
CA PRO A 190 16.82 10.35 -19.10
C PRO A 190 16.48 11.79 -18.70
N SER A 191 17.45 12.69 -18.82
CA SER A 191 17.23 14.12 -18.65
C SER A 191 16.11 14.55 -19.58
N SER A 192 15.11 15.25 -19.03
CA SER A 192 14.08 15.91 -19.84
C SER A 192 14.80 16.89 -20.78
N ALA A 193 14.68 16.68 -22.09
CA ALA A 193 15.19 17.57 -23.12
C ALA A 193 14.38 18.88 -23.19
#